data_AF-A0A1V6IEF7-F1
#
_entry.id   AF-A0A1V6IEF7-F1
#
_cell.length_a   1.000
_cell.length_b   1.000
_cell.length_c   1.000
_cell.angle_alpha   90.00
_cell.angle_beta   90.00
_cell.angle_gamma   90.00
#
_symmetry.space_group_name_H-M   'P 1'
#
loop_
_entity.id
_entity.type
_entity.pdbx_description
1 polymer ?
#
loop_
_entity_poly.entity_id
_entity_poly.type
_entity_poly.pdbx_seq_one_letter_code
_entity_poly.pdbx_strand_id
1 'polypeptide(L)'
;MKVSYLAGQAINITATTAPHAMSYKLTSLTGIAHGHAVSVTLPYVYKYMLEIAKKSEDKELKQTFVNLAKIFETSETKLFEVILNIFNEFELEKPTVTEDQLIELINDVNEERLQNNPVLLDKEAIEEIYRSALIVKK
;
A
#
# COMPACT_ATOMS: atom_id res chain seq x y z
N MET A 1 -0.18 5.64 -21.63
CA MET A 1 -1.00 4.44 -21.95
C MET A 1 -0.21 3.13 -21.93
N LYS A 2 0.98 3.01 -22.54
CA LYS A 2 1.76 1.75 -22.56
C LYS A 2 2.09 1.21 -21.15
N VAL A 3 2.46 2.08 -20.21
CA VAL A 3 2.81 1.69 -18.83
C VAL A 3 1.62 1.07 -18.09
N SER A 4 0.46 1.73 -18.10
CA SER A 4 -0.76 1.22 -17.45
C SER A 4 -1.24 -0.10 -18.06
N TYR A 5 -1.06 -0.30 -19.37
CA TYR A 5 -1.40 -1.56 -20.03
C TYR A 5 -0.51 -2.72 -19.56
N LEU A 6 0.82 -2.51 -19.46
CA LEU A 6 1.74 -3.52 -18.96
C LEU A 6 1.51 -3.83 -17.47
N ALA A 7 1.24 -2.80 -16.66
CA ALA A 7 0.86 -2.98 -15.26
C ALA A 7 -0.44 -3.81 -15.14
N GLY A 8 -1.45 -3.51 -15.98
CA GLY A 8 -2.69 -4.27 -16.04
C GLY A 8 -2.48 -5.74 -16.42
N GLN A 9 -1.58 -6.03 -17.36
CA GLN A 9 -1.21 -7.42 -17.69
C GLN A 9 -0.54 -8.14 -16.52
N ALA A 10 0.40 -7.49 -15.83
CA ALA A 10 1.03 -8.07 -14.65
C ALA A 10 -0.01 -8.39 -13.57
N ILE A 11 -0.88 -7.43 -13.24
CA ILE A 11 -1.98 -7.62 -12.27
C ILE A 11 -2.94 -8.72 -12.70
N ASN A 12 -3.25 -8.84 -13.99
CA ASN A 12 -4.14 -9.90 -14.49
C ASN A 12 -3.56 -11.31 -14.26
N ILE A 13 -2.22 -11.43 -14.20
CA ILE A 13 -1.54 -12.70 -13.92
C ILE A 13 -1.39 -12.93 -12.43
N THR A 14 -0.97 -11.91 -11.68
CA THR A 14 -0.57 -12.05 -10.27
C THR A 14 -1.65 -11.67 -9.26
N ALA A 15 -2.77 -11.09 -9.70
CA ALA A 15 -3.72 -10.35 -8.87
C ALA A 15 -3.09 -9.16 -8.11
N THR A 16 -3.92 -8.42 -7.37
CA THR A 16 -3.51 -7.31 -6.50
C THR A 16 -3.25 -7.79 -5.07
N THR A 17 -2.66 -6.92 -4.23
CA THR A 17 -2.29 -7.25 -2.84
C THR A 17 -2.79 -6.20 -1.83
N ALA A 18 -2.15 -6.08 -0.66
CA ALA A 18 -2.56 -5.25 0.47
C ALA A 18 -2.97 -3.80 0.13
N PRO A 19 -2.26 -3.02 -0.72
CA PRO A 19 -2.68 -1.65 -1.03
C PRO A 19 -4.08 -1.60 -1.65
N HIS A 20 -4.44 -2.56 -2.51
CA HIS A 20 -5.78 -2.64 -3.07
C HIS A 20 -6.78 -3.17 -2.05
N ALA A 21 -6.40 -4.18 -1.27
CA ALA A 21 -7.25 -4.77 -0.26
C ALA A 21 -7.77 -3.73 0.76
N MET A 22 -6.89 -2.84 1.20
CA MET A 22 -7.19 -1.74 2.12
C MET A 22 -7.99 -0.61 1.46
N SER A 23 -7.88 -0.46 0.14
CA SER A 23 -8.43 0.70 -0.55
C SER A 23 -9.90 0.57 -0.93
N TYR A 24 -10.46 -0.63 -1.02
CA TYR A 24 -11.88 -0.83 -1.38
C TYR A 24 -12.82 -0.17 -0.38
N LYS A 25 -12.67 -0.49 0.91
CA LYS A 25 -13.51 0.09 1.96
C LYS A 25 -13.21 1.58 2.15
N LEU A 26 -11.95 1.98 2.06
CA LEU A 26 -11.57 3.39 2.12
C LEU A 26 -12.27 4.22 1.04
N THR A 27 -12.33 3.67 -0.19
CA THR A 27 -13.03 4.28 -1.33
C THR A 27 -14.51 4.45 -1.04
N SER A 28 -15.20 3.38 -0.61
CA SER A 28 -16.65 3.43 -0.39
C SER A 28 -17.04 4.29 0.81
N LEU A 29 -16.22 4.33 1.85
CA LEU A 29 -16.46 5.08 3.08
C LEU A 29 -16.21 6.59 2.90
N THR A 30 -15.16 6.98 2.17
CA THR A 30 -14.76 8.40 2.04
C THR A 30 -15.19 9.04 0.72
N GLY A 31 -15.57 8.26 -0.29
CA GLY A 31 -15.99 8.75 -1.60
C GLY A 31 -14.85 9.22 -2.51
N ILE A 32 -13.58 9.05 -2.11
CA ILE A 32 -12.43 9.38 -2.97
C ILE A 32 -12.29 8.39 -4.12
N ALA A 33 -11.60 8.79 -5.19
CA ALA A 33 -11.30 7.86 -6.29
C ALA A 33 -10.46 6.67 -5.81
N HIS A 34 -10.72 5.47 -6.33
CA HIS A 34 -10.00 4.26 -5.90
C HIS A 34 -8.49 4.34 -6.10
N GLY A 35 -8.03 4.92 -7.22
CA GLY A 35 -6.60 5.16 -7.46
C GLY A 35 -5.97 6.08 -6.40
N HIS A 36 -6.73 7.05 -5.88
CA HIS A 36 -6.28 7.90 -4.78
C HIS A 36 -6.16 7.08 -3.48
N ALA A 37 -7.16 6.26 -3.14
CA ALA A 37 -7.11 5.37 -1.98
C ALA A 37 -5.90 4.40 -2.02
N VAL A 38 -5.59 3.85 -3.20
CA VAL A 38 -4.41 2.98 -3.38
C VAL A 38 -3.11 3.77 -3.23
N SER A 39 -3.03 4.96 -3.85
CA SER A 39 -1.83 5.79 -3.77
C SER A 39 -1.50 6.26 -2.35
N VAL A 40 -2.50 6.54 -1.52
CA VAL A 40 -2.24 6.98 -0.12
C VAL A 40 -1.75 5.85 0.77
N THR A 41 -2.19 4.61 0.55
CA THR A 41 -1.79 3.44 1.36
C THR A 41 -0.48 2.81 0.90
N LEU A 42 -0.18 2.85 -0.40
CA LEU A 42 0.95 2.16 -1.04
C LEU A 42 2.33 2.45 -0.40
N PRO A 43 2.75 3.71 -0.12
CA PRO A 43 4.07 3.96 0.49
C PRO A 43 4.22 3.27 1.84
N TYR A 44 3.17 3.28 2.66
CA TYR A 44 3.20 2.75 4.02
C TYR A 44 3.18 1.23 4.03
N VAL A 45 2.42 0.59 3.13
CA VAL A 45 2.48 -0.85 2.91
C VAL A 45 3.87 -1.26 2.41
N TYR A 46 4.46 -0.53 1.46
CA TYR A 46 5.83 -0.77 0.99
C TYR A 46 6.83 -0.73 2.15
N LYS A 47 6.76 0.31 2.99
CA LYS A 47 7.64 0.47 4.16
C LYS A 47 7.50 -0.70 5.13
N TYR A 48 6.28 -1.10 5.46
CA TYR A 48 6.02 -2.23 6.35
C TYR A 48 6.63 -3.53 5.79
N MET A 49 6.34 -3.85 4.53
CA MET A 49 6.87 -5.06 3.90
C MET A 49 8.40 -5.06 3.80
N LEU A 50 9.04 -3.91 3.55
CA LEU A 50 10.49 -3.80 3.53
C LEU A 50 11.11 -4.12 4.89
N GLU A 51 10.53 -3.63 5.98
CA GLU A 51 11.03 -3.90 7.34
C GLU A 51 10.89 -5.37 7.73
N ILE A 52 9.82 -6.04 7.29
CA ILE A 52 9.69 -7.49 7.44
C ILE A 52 10.67 -8.24 6.54
N ALA A 53 10.80 -7.85 5.28
CA ALA A 53 11.71 -8.46 4.33
C ALA A 53 13.17 -8.44 4.82
N LYS A 54 13.63 -7.34 5.42
CA LYS A 54 14.97 -7.23 6.02
C LYS A 54 15.22 -8.27 7.12
N LYS A 55 14.20 -8.57 7.93
CA LYS A 55 14.25 -9.52 9.05
C LYS A 55 14.00 -10.97 8.63
N SER A 56 13.37 -11.17 7.47
CA SER A 56 13.05 -12.48 6.90
C SER A 56 14.30 -13.21 6.39
N GLU A 57 14.24 -14.54 6.28
CA GLU A 57 15.24 -15.35 5.55
C GLU A 57 14.93 -15.48 4.06
N ASP A 58 13.78 -14.97 3.61
CA ASP A 58 13.33 -14.99 2.23
C ASP A 58 14.24 -14.12 1.33
N LYS A 59 15.07 -14.80 0.54
CA LYS A 59 16.00 -14.17 -0.40
C LYS A 59 15.30 -13.58 -1.62
N GLU A 60 14.20 -14.18 -2.07
CA GLU A 60 13.46 -13.74 -3.26
C GLU A 60 12.73 -12.43 -2.98
N LEU A 61 12.09 -12.33 -1.82
CA LEU A 61 11.45 -11.09 -1.36
C LEU A 61 12.48 -9.96 -1.23
N LYS A 62 13.62 -10.22 -0.58
CA LYS A 62 14.71 -9.23 -0.49
C LYS A 62 15.20 -8.79 -1.86
N GLN A 63 15.45 -9.74 -2.76
CA GLN A 63 15.91 -9.43 -4.11
C GLN A 63 14.88 -8.62 -4.90
N THR A 64 13.58 -8.84 -4.66
CA THR A 64 12.51 -8.06 -5.26
C THR A 64 12.60 -6.58 -4.85
N PHE A 65 12.80 -6.29 -3.56
CA PHE A 65 13.01 -4.91 -3.09
C PHE A 65 14.28 -4.27 -3.68
N VAL A 66 15.40 -5.01 -3.74
CA VAL A 66 16.63 -4.56 -4.39
C VAL A 66 16.38 -4.21 -5.86
N ASN A 67 15.67 -5.08 -6.59
CA ASN A 67 15.37 -4.86 -8.00
C ASN A 67 14.46 -3.66 -8.22
N LEU A 68 13.42 -3.49 -7.39
CA LEU A 68 12.56 -2.32 -7.42
C LEU A 68 13.36 -1.03 -7.17
N ALA A 69 14.17 -0.99 -6.12
CA ALA A 69 15.01 0.17 -5.82
C ALA A 69 15.96 0.52 -6.97
N LYS A 70 16.55 -0.50 -7.61
CA LYS A 70 17.40 -0.34 -8.80
C LYS A 70 16.66 0.27 -9.99
N ILE A 71 15.41 -0.13 -10.24
CA ILE A 71 14.58 0.45 -11.32
C ILE A 71 14.35 1.94 -11.09
N PHE A 72 14.20 2.36 -9.84
CA PHE A 72 14.03 3.76 -9.44
C PHE A 72 15.36 4.48 -9.17
N GLU A 73 16.50 3.84 -9.49
CA GLU A 73 17.85 4.41 -9.31
C GLU A 73 18.11 4.92 -7.88
N THR A 74 17.59 4.19 -6.88
CA THR A 74 17.63 4.58 -5.48
C THR A 74 17.90 3.38 -4.56
N SER A 75 17.94 3.58 -3.24
CA SER A 75 17.98 2.49 -2.26
C SER A 75 16.58 2.05 -1.85
N GLU A 76 16.46 0.83 -1.35
CA GLU A 76 15.18 0.24 -0.89
C GLU A 76 14.52 1.13 0.17
N THR A 77 15.33 1.70 1.07
CA THR A 77 14.88 2.65 2.08
C THR A 77 14.38 3.97 1.50
N LYS A 78 15.09 4.54 0.52
CA LYS A 78 14.73 5.81 -0.13
C LYS A 78 13.57 5.68 -1.11
N LEU A 79 13.31 4.49 -1.64
CA LEU A 79 12.16 4.25 -2.51
C LEU A 79 10.82 4.57 -1.82
N PHE A 80 10.73 4.43 -0.50
CA PHE A 80 9.59 4.92 0.27
C PHE A 80 9.34 6.42 0.03
N GLU A 81 10.39 7.24 0.14
CA GLU A 81 10.31 8.69 -0.05
C GLU A 81 9.97 9.02 -1.50
N VAL A 82 10.50 8.28 -2.48
CA VAL A 82 10.17 8.45 -3.89
C VAL A 82 8.67 8.21 -4.15
N ILE A 83 8.11 7.10 -3.64
CA ILE A 83 6.67 6.79 -3.82
C ILE A 83 5.81 7.85 -3.12
N LEU A 84 6.19 8.27 -1.91
CA LEU A 84 5.47 9.30 -1.16
C LEU A 84 5.54 10.67 -1.85
N ASN A 85 6.68 11.02 -2.45
CA ASN A 85 6.81 12.27 -3.19
C ASN A 85 5.95 12.29 -4.44
N ILE A 86 5.80 11.18 -5.15
CA ILE A 86 4.86 11.09 -6.28
C ILE A 86 3.44 11.41 -5.81
N PHE A 87 3.00 10.86 -4.67
CA PHE A 87 1.69 11.19 -4.09
C PHE A 87 1.56 12.69 -3.79
N ASN A 88 2.59 13.29 -3.19
CA ASN A 88 2.60 14.73 -2.84
C ASN A 88 2.63 15.64 -4.08
N GLU A 89 3.36 15.27 -5.14
CA GLU A 89 3.46 16.02 -6.40
C GLU A 89 2.12 16.10 -7.13
N PHE A 90 1.24 15.11 -6.96
CA PHE A 90 -0.12 15.14 -7.48
C PHE A 90 -1.09 15.94 -6.60
N GLU A 91 -0.60 16.58 -5.52
CA GLU A 91 -1.39 17.37 -4.58
C GLU A 91 -2.61 16.61 -4.03
N LEU A 92 -2.46 15.29 -3.88
CA LEU A 92 -3.51 14.43 -3.36
C LEU A 92 -3.65 14.62 -1.84
N GLU A 93 -4.88 14.82 -1.37
CA GLU A 93 -5.14 15.03 0.05
C GLU A 93 -5.26 13.72 0.81
N LYS A 94 -4.64 13.64 2.00
CA LYS A 94 -4.88 12.51 2.89
C LYS A 94 -6.34 12.46 3.32
N PRO A 95 -7.04 11.33 3.16
CA PRO A 95 -8.42 11.21 3.59
C PRO A 95 -8.49 11.33 5.11
N THR A 96 -9.54 12.00 5.58
CA THR A 96 -9.83 12.13 7.01
C THR A 96 -10.91 11.14 7.42
N VAL A 97 -10.67 10.39 8.50
CA VAL A 97 -11.60 9.41 9.06
C VAL A 97 -11.74 9.58 10.57
N THR A 98 -12.85 9.13 11.16
CA THR A 98 -13.01 9.01 12.62
C THR A 98 -12.38 7.71 13.15
N GLU A 99 -12.21 7.60 14.47
CA GLU A 99 -11.81 6.32 15.09
C GLU A 99 -12.80 5.18 14.78
N ASP A 100 -14.12 5.43 14.80
CA ASP A 100 -15.12 4.42 14.45
C ASP A 100 -14.97 3.94 12.99
N GLN A 101 -14.72 4.89 12.08
CA GLN A 101 -14.47 4.58 10.67
C GLN A 101 -13.15 3.83 10.48
N LEU A 102 -12.11 4.13 11.28
CA LEU A 102 -10.86 3.38 11.25
C LEU A 102 -11.08 1.92 11.67
N ILE A 103 -11.86 1.67 12.73
CA ILE A 103 -12.22 0.31 13.16
C ILE A 103 -12.96 -0.43 12.04
N GLU A 104 -13.88 0.26 11.36
CA GLU A 104 -14.59 -0.29 10.19
C GLU A 104 -13.62 -0.65 9.05
N LEU A 105 -12.65 0.22 8.75
CA LEU A 105 -11.63 0.00 7.72
C LEU A 105 -10.72 -1.19 8.01
N ILE A 106 -10.39 -1.44 9.28
CA ILE A 106 -9.56 -2.58 9.70
C ILE A 106 -10.34 -3.89 9.57
N ASN A 107 -11.64 -3.89 9.89
CA ASN A 107 -12.47 -5.08 9.86
C ASN A 107 -12.92 -5.47 8.45
N ASP A 108 -13.09 -4.51 7.54
CA ASP A 108 -13.61 -4.73 6.19
C ASP A 108 -12.51 -4.71 5.10
N VAL A 109 -11.26 -5.03 5.45
CA VAL A 109 -10.21 -5.24 4.45
C VAL A 109 -10.55 -6.44 3.58
N ASN A 110 -10.35 -6.32 2.26
CA ASN A 110 -10.65 -7.40 1.34
C ASN A 110 -9.67 -8.58 1.54
N GLU A 111 -10.12 -9.62 2.22
CA GLU A 111 -9.31 -10.81 2.56
C GLU A 111 -8.79 -11.56 1.32
N GLU A 112 -9.60 -11.67 0.26
CA GLU A 112 -9.22 -12.36 -0.98
C GLU A 112 -7.96 -11.74 -1.61
N ARG A 113 -7.88 -10.40 -1.64
CA ARG A 113 -6.69 -9.70 -2.15
C ARG A 113 -5.56 -9.68 -1.13
N LEU A 114 -5.88 -9.62 0.16
CA LEU A 114 -4.87 -9.58 1.22
C LEU A 114 -4.06 -10.88 1.30
N GLN A 115 -4.70 -12.04 1.09
CA GLN A 115 -4.04 -13.36 1.09
C GLN A 115 -2.94 -13.52 0.04
N ASN A 116 -2.99 -12.70 -1.02
CA ASN A 116 -1.99 -12.70 -2.08
C ASN A 116 -0.77 -11.80 -1.76
N ASN A 117 -0.74 -11.14 -0.61
CA ASN A 117 0.37 -10.29 -0.21
C ASN A 117 1.58 -11.14 0.24
N PRO A 118 2.82 -10.82 -0.20
CA PRO A 118 4.01 -11.63 0.11
C PRO A 118 4.40 -11.62 1.60
N VAL A 119 3.83 -10.69 2.37
CA VAL A 119 4.01 -10.57 3.82
C VAL A 119 2.63 -10.61 4.48
N LEU A 120 2.50 -11.33 5.59
CA LEU A 120 1.28 -11.31 6.39
C LEU A 120 1.10 -9.93 7.04
N LEU A 121 -0.08 -9.33 6.86
CA LEU A 121 -0.51 -8.12 7.57
C LEU A 121 -1.69 -8.51 8.46
N ASP A 122 -1.45 -8.56 9.77
CA ASP A 122 -2.50 -8.70 10.76
C ASP A 122 -3.25 -7.37 10.99
N LYS A 123 -4.25 -7.39 11.87
CA LYS A 123 -5.09 -6.20 12.11
C LYS A 123 -4.28 -5.06 12.72
N GLU A 124 -3.30 -5.38 13.56
CA GLU A 124 -2.39 -4.44 14.19
C GLU A 124 -1.50 -3.75 13.15
N ALA A 125 -0.94 -4.51 12.20
CA ALA A 125 -0.18 -3.96 11.07
C ALA A 125 -1.05 -3.07 10.17
N ILE A 126 -2.26 -3.51 9.86
CA ILE A 126 -3.23 -2.74 9.06
C ILE A 126 -3.58 -1.42 9.74
N GLU A 127 -3.82 -1.46 11.05
CA GLU A 127 -4.07 -0.25 11.86
C GLU A 127 -2.90 0.72 11.81
N GLU A 128 -1.66 0.24 12.03
CA GLU A 128 -0.46 1.08 11.98
C GLU A 128 -0.29 1.75 10.61
N ILE A 129 -0.54 1.00 9.54
CA ILE A 129 -0.48 1.49 8.16
C ILE A 129 -1.56 2.56 7.93
N TYR A 130 -2.82 2.32 8.32
CA TYR A 130 -3.88 3.33 8.17
C TYR A 130 -3.59 4.59 8.97
N ARG A 131 -3.13 4.48 10.22
CA ARG A 131 -2.78 5.65 11.06
C ARG A 131 -1.61 6.45 10.48
N SER A 132 -0.73 5.80 9.71
CA SER A 132 0.34 6.49 8.99
C SER A 132 -0.13 7.15 7.68
N ALA A 133 -1.08 6.50 6.99
CA ALA A 133 -1.61 6.93 5.69
C ALA A 133 -2.69 8.02 5.80
N LEU A 134 -3.53 7.98 6.83
CA LEU A 134 -4.75 8.77 6.95
C LEU A 134 -4.65 9.83 8.05
N ILE A 135 -5.58 10.78 8.04
CA ILE A 135 -5.81 11.68 9.17
C ILE A 135 -6.93 11.08 10.03
N VAL A 136 -6.63 10.68 11.26
CA VAL A 136 -7.61 10.10 12.18
C VAL A 136 -8.03 11.15 13.21
N LYS A 137 -9.32 11.52 13.18
CA LYS A 137 -9.93 12.42 14.17
C LYS A 137 -10.43 11.61 15.36
N LYS A 138 -10.11 12.11 16.56
CA LYS A 138 -10.69 11.63 17.82
C LYS A 138 -12.17 11.97 17.91
#